data_AF-A0A961XJE2-F1
#
_entry.id   AF-A0A961XJE2-F1
#
_cell.length_a   1.000
_cell.length_b   1.000
_cell.length_c   1.000
_cell.angle_alpha   90.00
_cell.angle_beta   90.00
_cell.angle_gamma   90.00
#
_symmetry.space_group_name_H-M   'P 1'
#
loop_
_entity.id
_entity.type
_entity.pdbx_description
1 polymer ?
#
loop_
_entity_poly.entity_id
_entity_poly.type
_entity_poly.pdbx_seq_one_letter_code
_entity_poly.pdbx_strand_id
1 'polypeptide(L)'
;VLAVALSIWLASPRIAIASGTAFLVAQLLDVSVFNTFRGQAWWRAPFISTMVGSVVDTLLFFSIAFAARFAVLDTGFGLEDGSLAFPVAWFGMEVPLWVSLAFGDFCVKVLIGLAMLVPYGALLSVLRPAEAQG
;
A
#
# COMPACT_ATOMS: atom_id res chain seq x y z
N VAL A 1 -2.25 -8.00 23.32
CA VAL A 1 -3.59 -8.61 23.51
C VAL A 1 -4.68 -7.55 23.58
N LEU A 2 -4.62 -6.56 24.48
CA LEU A 2 -5.59 -5.46 24.53
C LEU A 2 -5.67 -4.62 23.23
N ALA A 3 -4.53 -4.25 22.64
CA ALA A 3 -4.50 -3.51 21.37
C ALA A 3 -5.09 -4.32 20.19
N VAL A 4 -4.91 -5.64 20.19
CA VAL A 4 -5.44 -6.55 19.17
C VAL A 4 -6.93 -6.78 19.37
N ALA A 5 -7.39 -6.91 20.61
CA ALA A 5 -8.82 -7.01 20.94
C ALA A 5 -9.56 -5.70 20.63
N LEU A 6 -8.95 -4.55 20.93
CA LEU A 6 -9.45 -3.23 20.55
C LEU A 6 -9.44 -3.06 19.03
N SER A 7 -8.41 -3.47 18.30
CA SER A 7 -8.42 -3.39 16.84
C SER A 7 -9.48 -4.27 16.20
N ILE A 8 -9.78 -5.44 16.79
CA ILE A 8 -10.87 -6.32 16.34
C ILE A 8 -12.24 -5.70 16.62
N TRP A 9 -12.37 -4.90 17.67
CA TRP A 9 -13.60 -4.17 18.01
C TRP A 9 -13.74 -2.81 17.30
N LEU A 10 -12.63 -2.17 16.91
CA LEU A 10 -12.61 -0.85 16.27
C LEU A 10 -12.45 -0.88 14.76
N ALA A 11 -11.80 -1.89 14.17
CA ALA A 11 -11.69 -1.98 12.72
C ALA A 11 -13.04 -2.45 12.17
N SER A 12 -13.70 -1.60 11.37
CA SER A 12 -14.91 -2.05 10.69
C SER A 12 -14.56 -3.25 9.79
N PRO A 13 -15.47 -4.22 9.61
CA PRO A 13 -15.27 -5.34 8.70
C PRO A 13 -14.81 -4.90 7.31
N ARG A 14 -15.28 -3.74 6.84
CA ARG A 14 -14.86 -3.11 5.60
C ARG A 14 -13.38 -2.74 5.57
N ILE A 15 -12.82 -2.14 6.63
CA ILE A 15 -11.38 -1.85 6.73
C ILE A 15 -10.57 -3.15 6.72
N ALA A 16 -11.03 -4.18 7.41
CA ALA A 16 -10.37 -5.49 7.40
C ALA A 16 -10.34 -6.13 6.00
N ILE A 17 -11.47 -6.09 5.28
CA ILE A 17 -11.57 -6.57 3.88
C ILE A 17 -10.66 -5.74 2.96
N ALA A 18 -10.68 -4.42 3.10
CA ALA A 18 -9.84 -3.52 2.31
C ALA A 18 -8.35 -3.82 2.51
N SER A 19 -7.90 -3.91 3.76
CA SER A 19 -6.51 -4.21 4.10
C SER A 19 -6.10 -5.60 3.62
N GLY A 20 -6.91 -6.63 3.86
CA GLY A 20 -6.62 -7.99 3.41
C GLY A 20 -6.50 -8.08 1.89
N THR A 21 -7.42 -7.43 1.17
CA THR A 21 -7.42 -7.44 -0.31
C THR A 21 -6.24 -6.66 -0.88
N ALA A 22 -6.00 -5.45 -0.38
CA ALA A 22 -4.90 -4.61 -0.83
C ALA A 22 -3.55 -5.30 -0.58
N PHE A 23 -3.33 -5.80 0.64
CA PHE A 23 -2.11 -6.51 1.00
C PHE A 23 -1.88 -7.75 0.13
N LEU A 24 -2.87 -8.64 0.00
CA LEU A 24 -2.69 -9.87 -0.77
C LEU A 24 -2.41 -9.57 -2.25
N VAL A 25 -3.16 -8.67 -2.87
CA VAL A 25 -2.97 -8.32 -4.28
C VAL A 25 -1.62 -7.63 -4.49
N ALA A 26 -1.28 -6.64 -3.65
CA ALA A 26 -0.02 -5.92 -3.74
C ALA A 26 1.18 -6.83 -3.49
N GLN A 27 1.10 -7.74 -2.51
CA GLN A 27 2.18 -8.68 -2.19
C GLN A 27 2.42 -9.69 -3.31
N LEU A 28 1.35 -10.25 -3.90
CA LEU A 28 1.49 -11.16 -5.04
C LEU A 28 2.05 -10.45 -6.27
N LEU A 29 1.64 -9.20 -6.49
CA LEU A 29 2.16 -8.37 -7.57
C LEU A 29 3.64 -8.00 -7.33
N ASP A 30 4.00 -7.62 -6.11
CA ASP A 30 5.38 -7.33 -5.71
C ASP A 30 6.30 -8.51 -5.99
N VAL A 31 5.93 -9.72 -5.55
CA VAL A 31 6.69 -10.96 -5.82
C VAL A 31 6.81 -11.22 -7.31
N SER A 32 5.71 -11.06 -8.06
CA SER A 32 5.69 -11.32 -9.50
C SER A 32 6.61 -10.36 -10.25
N VAL A 33 6.49 -9.05 -9.98
CA VAL A 33 7.32 -8.00 -10.58
C VAL A 33 8.78 -8.16 -10.17
N PHE A 34 9.05 -8.38 -8.89
CA PHE A 34 10.41 -8.58 -8.39
C PHE A 34 11.08 -9.75 -9.11
N ASN A 35 10.39 -10.88 -9.24
CA ASN A 35 10.93 -12.06 -9.90
C ASN A 35 11.25 -11.80 -11.38
N THR A 36 10.44 -11.00 -12.08
CA THR A 36 10.71 -10.58 -13.46
C THR A 36 11.98 -9.74 -13.58
N PHE A 37 12.23 -8.82 -12.64
CA PHE A 37 13.35 -7.86 -12.72
C PHE A 37 14.61 -8.32 -11.98
N ARG A 38 14.58 -9.43 -11.24
CA ARG A 38 15.69 -9.89 -10.38
C ARG A 38 17.03 -10.12 -11.11
N GLY A 39 16.98 -10.41 -12.42
CA GLY A 39 18.17 -10.64 -13.25
C GLY A 39 18.79 -9.38 -13.84
N GLN A 40 18.20 -8.21 -13.59
CA GLN A 40 18.71 -6.92 -14.07
C GLN A 40 19.58 -6.24 -13.02
N ALA A 41 19.81 -4.93 -13.16
CA ALA A 41 20.50 -4.14 -12.13
C ALA A 41 19.81 -4.32 -10.76
N TRP A 42 20.61 -4.46 -9.70
CA TRP A 42 20.15 -4.83 -8.36
C TRP A 42 19.05 -3.94 -7.78
N TRP A 43 19.02 -2.65 -8.17
CA TRP A 43 18.03 -1.68 -7.70
C TRP A 43 16.71 -1.74 -8.47
N ARG A 44 16.70 -2.30 -9.69
CA ARG A 44 15.49 -2.29 -10.54
C ARG A 44 14.39 -3.16 -9.95
N ALA A 45 14.74 -4.38 -9.53
CA ALA A 45 13.78 -5.30 -8.92
C ALA A 45 13.07 -4.69 -7.70
N PRO A 46 13.77 -4.24 -6.63
CA PRO A 46 13.11 -3.68 -5.46
C PRO A 46 12.40 -2.35 -5.75
N PHE A 47 12.94 -1.49 -6.61
CA PHE A 47 12.33 -0.19 -6.91
C PHE A 47 11.00 -0.36 -7.67
N ILE A 48 11.03 -1.11 -8.78
CA ILE A 48 9.85 -1.26 -9.63
C ILE A 48 8.76 -2.05 -8.90
N SER A 49 9.13 -3.11 -8.17
CA SER A 49 8.15 -3.89 -7.41
C SER A 49 7.48 -3.05 -6.32
N THR A 50 8.27 -2.27 -5.56
CA THR A 50 7.75 -1.36 -4.52
C THR A 50 6.84 -0.28 -5.11
N MET A 51 7.21 0.34 -6.23
CA MET A 51 6.37 1.36 -6.87
C MET A 51 5.02 0.80 -7.32
N VAL A 52 5.04 -0.31 -8.05
CA VAL A 52 3.83 -0.94 -8.59
C VAL A 52 2.95 -1.47 -7.44
N GLY A 53 3.56 -2.16 -6.47
CA GLY A 53 2.87 -2.66 -5.27
C GLY A 53 2.22 -1.53 -4.47
N SER A 54 2.93 -0.41 -4.24
CA SER A 54 2.41 0.73 -3.50
C SER A 54 1.22 1.41 -4.19
N VAL A 55 1.28 1.58 -5.52
CA VAL A 55 0.15 2.12 -6.29
C VAL A 55 -1.08 1.24 -6.13
N VAL A 56 -0.94 -0.07 -6.33
CA VAL A 56 -2.06 -1.00 -6.28
C VAL A 56 -2.61 -1.14 -4.86
N ASP A 57 -1.74 -1.21 -3.85
CA ASP A 57 -2.14 -1.25 -2.44
C ASP A 57 -2.96 -0.01 -2.06
N THR A 58 -2.44 1.19 -2.33
CA THR A 58 -3.12 2.44 -1.97
C THR A 58 -4.45 2.57 -2.71
N LEU A 59 -4.51 2.25 -4.01
CA LEU A 59 -5.75 2.32 -4.78
C LEU A 59 -6.80 1.34 -4.24
N LEU A 60 -6.43 0.08 -3.99
CA LEU A 60 -7.37 -0.93 -3.48
C LEU A 60 -7.81 -0.61 -2.05
N PHE A 61 -6.85 -0.30 -1.17
CA PHE A 61 -7.13 -0.02 0.23
C PHE A 61 -8.07 1.18 0.36
N PHE A 62 -7.70 2.34 -0.17
CA PHE A 62 -8.51 3.55 0.03
C PHE A 62 -9.85 3.50 -0.71
N SER A 63 -9.91 2.87 -1.89
CA SER A 63 -11.18 2.72 -2.61
C SER A 63 -12.14 1.84 -1.81
N ILE A 64 -11.71 0.66 -1.38
CA ILE A 64 -12.57 -0.27 -0.66
C ILE A 64 -12.90 0.27 0.74
N ALA A 65 -11.92 0.85 1.45
CA ALA A 65 -12.06 1.32 2.83
C ALA A 65 -12.96 2.56 2.95
N PHE A 66 -12.90 3.50 2.00
CA PHE A 66 -13.45 4.84 2.22
C PHE A 66 -14.28 5.43 1.09
N ALA A 67 -14.32 4.83 -0.11
CA ALA A 67 -15.17 5.35 -1.18
C ALA A 67 -16.65 4.97 -0.98
N ALA A 68 -17.57 5.92 -1.19
CA ALA A 68 -19.01 5.72 -1.00
C ALA A 68 -19.58 4.50 -1.76
N ARG A 69 -18.98 4.12 -2.89
CA ARG A 69 -19.37 2.94 -3.67
C ARG A 69 -19.30 1.62 -2.87
N PHE A 70 -18.44 1.56 -1.86
CA PHE A 70 -18.26 0.38 -1.01
C PHE A 70 -18.98 0.48 0.35
N ALA A 71 -19.78 1.53 0.58
CA ALA A 71 -20.61 1.68 1.78
C ALA A 71 -21.56 0.49 2.00
N VAL A 72 -21.92 -0.23 0.92
CA VAL A 72 -22.70 -1.47 0.98
C VAL A 72 -22.07 -2.53 1.90
N LEU A 73 -20.74 -2.53 2.03
CA LEU A 73 -20.04 -3.42 2.95
C LEU A 73 -20.37 -3.07 4.39
N ASP A 74 -20.38 -1.79 4.77
CA ASP A 74 -20.74 -1.38 6.13
C ASP A 74 -22.22 -1.64 6.41
N THR A 75 -23.11 -1.18 5.52
CA THR A 75 -24.56 -1.33 5.70
C THR A 75 -25.00 -2.80 5.66
N GLY A 76 -24.30 -3.64 4.89
CA GLY A 76 -24.54 -5.08 4.84
C GLY A 76 -24.24 -5.82 6.14
N PHE A 77 -23.33 -5.28 6.97
CA PHE A 77 -23.08 -5.73 8.34
C PHE A 77 -23.93 -4.99 9.39
N GLY A 78 -24.87 -4.13 8.97
CA GLY A 78 -25.71 -3.32 9.86
C GLY A 78 -24.97 -2.15 10.52
N LEU A 79 -23.84 -1.74 9.96
CA LEU A 79 -23.04 -0.60 10.44
C LEU A 79 -23.39 0.69 9.69
N GLU A 80 -23.06 1.82 10.29
CA GLU A 80 -23.17 3.14 9.65
C GLU A 80 -22.13 3.31 8.53
N ASP A 81 -22.43 4.16 7.55
CA ASP A 81 -21.52 4.41 6.43
C ASP A 81 -20.21 5.07 6.91
N GLY A 82 -19.10 4.35 6.79
CA GLY A 82 -17.76 4.82 7.15
C GLY A 82 -17.03 5.57 6.03
N SER A 83 -17.71 5.91 4.93
CA SER A 83 -17.08 6.54 3.76
C SER A 83 -16.64 7.98 4.05
N LEU A 84 -15.43 8.33 3.65
CA LEU A 84 -14.85 9.67 3.85
C LEU A 84 -14.99 10.54 2.58
N ALA A 85 -16.22 10.64 2.07
CA ALA A 85 -16.52 11.29 0.78
C ALA A 85 -16.65 12.82 0.85
N PHE A 86 -16.58 13.41 2.04
CA PHE A 86 -16.73 14.86 2.18
C PHE A 86 -15.59 15.63 1.49
N PRO A 87 -15.89 16.77 0.87
CA PRO A 87 -14.92 17.52 0.10
C PRO A 87 -13.89 18.20 1.00
N VAL A 88 -12.64 18.21 0.55
CA VAL A 88 -11.53 18.97 1.12
C VAL A 88 -10.85 19.79 0.03
N ALA A 89 -10.41 21.00 0.38
CA ALA A 89 -9.64 21.84 -0.53
C ALA A 89 -8.26 21.23 -0.79
N TRP A 90 -7.94 21.02 -2.06
CA TRP A 90 -6.74 20.33 -2.52
C TRP A 90 -6.20 21.02 -3.77
N PHE A 91 -5.14 21.82 -3.61
CA PHE A 91 -4.54 22.64 -4.67
C PHE A 91 -5.55 23.53 -5.43
N GLY A 92 -6.52 24.11 -4.71
CA GLY A 92 -7.55 24.96 -5.30
C GLY A 92 -8.70 24.20 -5.97
N MET A 93 -8.71 22.87 -5.90
CA MET A 93 -9.85 22.02 -6.30
C MET A 93 -10.49 21.38 -5.06
N GLU A 94 -11.74 20.96 -5.15
CA GLU A 94 -12.37 20.13 -4.12
C GLU A 94 -12.26 18.65 -4.49
N VAL A 95 -11.68 17.85 -3.59
CA VAL A 95 -11.57 16.39 -3.74
C VAL A 95 -12.14 15.70 -2.51
N PRO A 96 -12.61 14.45 -2.59
CA PRO A 96 -13.00 13.71 -1.41
C PRO A 96 -11.83 13.53 -0.44
N LEU A 97 -12.07 13.60 0.87
CA LEU A 97 -11.02 13.44 1.89
C LEU A 97 -10.22 12.15 1.68
N TRP A 98 -10.87 11.02 1.41
CA TRP A 98 -10.13 9.76 1.23
C TRP A 98 -9.13 9.79 0.07
N VAL A 99 -9.38 10.57 -0.99
CA VAL A 99 -8.45 10.72 -2.13
C VAL A 99 -7.23 11.53 -1.71
N SER A 100 -7.46 12.58 -0.92
CA SER A 100 -6.39 13.40 -0.34
C SER A 100 -5.46 12.57 0.56
N LEU A 101 -6.04 11.71 1.40
CA LEU A 101 -5.32 10.80 2.29
C LEU A 101 -4.60 9.70 1.50
N ALA A 102 -5.23 9.15 0.47
CA ALA A 102 -4.60 8.16 -0.42
C ALA A 102 -3.35 8.73 -1.09
N PHE A 103 -3.41 9.98 -1.55
CA PHE A 103 -2.25 10.64 -2.12
C PHE A 103 -1.14 10.83 -1.08
N GLY A 104 -1.48 11.28 0.13
CA GLY A 104 -0.52 11.43 1.23
C GLY A 104 0.17 10.12 1.59
N ASP A 105 -0.61 9.05 1.76
CA ASP A 105 -0.11 7.68 2.00
C ASP A 105 0.84 7.23 0.88
N PHE A 106 0.45 7.41 -0.38
CA PHE A 106 1.28 7.05 -1.51
C PHE A 106 2.61 7.82 -1.52
N CYS A 107 2.60 9.13 -1.29
CA CYS A 107 3.82 9.93 -1.20
C CYS A 107 4.76 9.40 -0.11
N VAL A 108 4.24 9.08 1.07
CA VAL A 108 5.04 8.52 2.17
C VAL A 108 5.62 7.16 1.77
N LYS A 109 4.83 6.26 1.16
CA LYS A 109 5.30 4.96 0.67
C LYS A 109 6.42 5.09 -0.37
N VAL A 110 6.29 6.03 -1.31
CA VAL A 110 7.33 6.28 -2.32
C VAL A 110 8.62 6.77 -1.67
N LEU A 111 8.53 7.73 -0.75
CA LEU A 111 9.69 8.26 -0.04
C LEU A 111 10.39 7.18 0.78
N ILE A 112 9.63 6.38 1.53
CA ILE A 112 10.18 5.26 2.32
C ILE A 112 10.80 4.21 1.39
N GLY A 113 10.12 3.84 0.30
CA GLY A 113 10.61 2.87 -0.67
C GLY A 113 11.94 3.29 -1.29
N LEU A 114 12.07 4.57 -1.66
CA LEU A 114 13.31 5.15 -2.16
C LEU A 114 14.42 5.15 -1.09
N ALA A 115 14.08 5.55 0.14
CA ALA A 115 15.03 5.56 1.25
C ALA A 115 15.54 4.14 1.57
N MET A 116 14.68 3.12 1.45
CA MET A 116 15.02 1.72 1.70
C MET A 116 15.86 1.06 0.60
N LEU A 117 16.03 1.70 -0.56
CA LEU A 117 16.96 1.20 -1.59
C LEU A 117 18.42 1.23 -1.10
N VAL A 118 18.78 2.20 -0.26
CA VAL A 118 20.15 2.34 0.28
C VAL A 118 20.54 1.16 1.18
N PRO A 119 19.80 0.84 2.27
CA PRO A 119 20.11 -0.31 3.11
C PRO A 119 19.96 -1.63 2.35
N TYR A 120 19.03 -1.73 1.39
CA TYR A 120 18.90 -2.89 0.53
C TYR A 120 20.17 -3.12 -0.31
N GLY A 121 20.70 -2.08 -0.94
CA GLY A 121 21.95 -2.14 -1.70
C GLY A 121 23.15 -2.51 -0.83
N ALA A 122 23.25 -1.92 0.36
CA ALA A 122 24.30 -2.24 1.32
C ALA A 122 24.25 -3.72 1.73
N LEU A 123 23.05 -4.26 2.01
CA LEU A 123 22.87 -5.67 2.35
C LEU A 123 23.31 -6.59 1.20
N LEU A 124 22.95 -6.26 -0.04
CA LEU A 124 23.38 -7.03 -1.21
C LEU A 124 24.90 -7.04 -1.42
N SER A 125 25.59 -5.94 -1.06
CA SER A 125 27.07 -5.88 -1.14
C SER A 125 27.77 -6.78 -0.11
N VAL A 126 27.11 -7.08 1.01
CA VAL A 126 27.60 -8.02 2.04
C VAL A 126 27.28 -9.46 1.67
N LEU A 127 26.08 -9.72 1.14
CA LEU A 127 25.61 -11.07 0.80
C LEU A 127 26.11 -11.59 -0.55
N ARG A 128 26.62 -10.71 -1.43
CA ARG A 128 27.33 -11.10 -2.65
C ARG A 128 28.84 -10.88 -2.47
N PRO A 129 29.58 -11.84 -1.88
CA PRO A 129 31.03 -11.89 -2.05
C PRO A 129 31.37 -11.90 -3.55
N ALA A 130 32.47 -11.24 -3.91
CA ALA A 130 32.92 -11.06 -5.28
C ALA A 130 33.24 -12.40 -5.99
N GLU A 131 32.25 -13.05 -6.58
CA GLU A 131 32.47 -14.16 -7.51
C GLU A 131 31.65 -13.93 -8.78
N ALA A 132 32.27 -13.21 -9.73
CA ALA A 132 32.16 -13.36 -11.19
C ALA A 132 32.76 -12.15 -11.90
N GLN A 133 33.98 -11.74 -11.53
CA GLN A 133 34.87 -11.02 -12.44
C GLN A 133 35.93 -12.02 -12.90
N GLY A 134 35.51 -12.92 -13.78
CA GLY A 134 36.39 -13.74 -14.61
C GLY A 134 36.44 -13.13 -16.00
#